data_AF-A0A7C4CLW7-F1
#
_entry.id   AF-A0A7C4CLW7-F1
#
_cell.length_a   1.000
_cell.length_b   1.000
_cell.length_c   1.000
_cell.angle_alpha   90.00
_cell.angle_beta   90.00
_cell.angle_gamma   90.00
#
_symmetry.space_group_name_H-M   'P 1'
#
loop_
_entity.id
_entity.type
_entity.pdbx_description
1 polymer ?
#
loop_
_entity_poly.entity_id
_entity_poly.type
_entity_poly.pdbx_seq_one_letter_code
_entity_poly.pdbx_strand_id
1 'polypeptide(L)'
;EYRRGNFLIEKCFKLKIQYDEKVLNAVNEVVFRNITGLKQVELLVELGGGSFTVEGDGILVSTPMGSSAYSLNAGGPFVLSNVEVMVCTPLCARRPLRPIIVNKNEIITVKYLSGEETHMIIDGEEVFKISPEKKVAITGSNETFNIIRFSSSFNIKRMCRLMGVVENG
;
A
#
# COMPACT_ATOMS: atom_id res chain seq x y z
N GLU A 1 -24.42 20.51 4.99
CA GLU A 1 -24.54 19.61 3.81
C GLU A 1 -24.88 18.18 4.18
N TYR A 2 -24.16 17.52 5.10
CA TYR A 2 -24.48 16.15 5.56
C TYR A 2 -25.94 15.94 5.98
N ARG A 3 -26.49 16.82 6.85
CA ARG A 3 -27.91 16.79 7.27
C ARG A 3 -28.92 17.05 6.15
N ARG A 4 -28.49 17.53 4.98
CA ARG A 4 -29.34 17.79 3.81
C ARG A 4 -29.33 16.61 2.81
N GLY A 5 -28.57 15.55 3.06
CA GLY A 5 -28.46 14.40 2.16
C GLY A 5 -27.59 14.62 0.92
N ASN A 6 -27.01 15.82 0.76
CA ASN A 6 -26.18 16.16 -0.40
C ASN A 6 -24.75 15.67 -0.20
N PHE A 7 -24.52 14.39 -0.43
CA PHE A 7 -23.21 13.77 -0.43
C PHE A 7 -23.17 12.55 -1.35
N LEU A 8 -21.96 12.19 -1.76
CA LEU A 8 -21.67 10.97 -2.50
C LEU A 8 -21.09 9.94 -1.53
N ILE A 9 -21.40 8.67 -1.74
CA ILE A 9 -20.79 7.56 -1.03
C ILE A 9 -19.79 6.91 -1.97
N GLU A 10 -18.52 6.93 -1.58
CA GLU A 10 -17.44 6.24 -2.27
C GLU A 10 -17.13 4.94 -1.51
N LYS A 11 -17.19 3.80 -2.21
CA LYS A 11 -16.82 2.49 -1.65
C LYS A 11 -15.34 2.24 -1.88
N CYS A 12 -14.61 1.99 -0.80
CA CYS A 12 -13.18 1.70 -0.84
C CYS A 12 -12.92 0.31 -0.23
N PHE A 13 -12.00 -0.45 -0.81
CA PHE A 13 -11.55 -1.71 -0.23
C PHE A 13 -10.36 -1.50 0.72
N LYS A 14 -10.12 -2.49 1.59
CA LYS A 14 -8.94 -2.57 2.47
C LYS A 14 -7.97 -3.62 1.94
N LEU A 15 -6.68 -3.51 2.21
CA LEU A 15 -5.80 -4.68 2.07
C LEU A 15 -6.19 -5.71 3.12
N LYS A 16 -6.28 -6.98 2.71
CA LYS A 16 -6.32 -8.14 3.57
C LYS A 16 -4.92 -8.73 3.61
N ILE A 17 -4.38 -8.87 4.81
CA ILE A 17 -3.01 -9.34 5.07
C ILE A 17 -3.11 -10.63 5.87
N GLN A 18 -2.62 -11.71 5.30
CA GLN A 18 -2.57 -13.02 5.94
C GLN A 18 -1.12 -13.33 6.32
N TYR A 19 -0.90 -13.50 7.62
CA TYR A 19 0.40 -13.87 8.18
C TYR A 19 0.17 -14.93 9.25
N ASP A 20 0.66 -16.14 8.98
CA ASP A 20 0.40 -17.31 9.84
C ASP A 20 -1.11 -17.59 9.96
N GLU A 21 -1.64 -17.75 11.16
CA GLU A 21 -3.07 -17.89 11.44
C GLU A 21 -3.80 -16.54 11.55
N LYS A 22 -3.07 -15.40 11.46
CA LYS A 22 -3.66 -14.07 11.61
C LYS A 22 -4.15 -13.53 10.28
N VAL A 23 -5.33 -12.93 10.31
CA VAL A 23 -5.88 -12.11 9.23
C VAL A 23 -6.02 -10.68 9.74
N LEU A 24 -5.27 -9.77 9.13
CA LEU A 24 -5.19 -8.35 9.46
C LEU A 24 -5.70 -7.53 8.27
N ASN A 25 -6.02 -6.26 8.50
CA ASN A 25 -6.48 -5.37 7.44
C ASN A 25 -5.73 -4.03 7.48
N ALA A 26 -5.48 -3.44 6.31
CA ALA A 26 -4.95 -2.09 6.16
C ALA A 26 -5.87 -1.23 5.30
N VAL A 27 -6.16 -0.02 5.75
CA VAL A 27 -6.91 0.97 5.00
C VAL A 27 -6.02 1.63 3.93
N ASN A 28 -4.76 1.92 4.28
CA ASN A 28 -3.82 2.59 3.40
C ASN A 28 -2.75 1.62 2.89
N GLU A 29 -1.88 1.11 3.77
CA GLU A 29 -0.74 0.30 3.33
C GLU A 29 -0.23 -0.70 4.37
N VAL A 30 0.49 -1.69 3.86
CA VAL A 30 1.41 -2.52 4.64
C VAL A 30 2.83 -2.28 4.13
N VAL A 31 3.75 -2.04 5.06
CA VAL A 31 5.15 -1.73 4.79
C VAL A 31 6.03 -2.85 5.35
N PHE A 32 6.95 -3.34 4.55
CA PHE A 32 7.98 -4.30 4.96
C PHE A 32 9.32 -3.59 4.98
N ARG A 33 9.90 -3.38 6.17
CA ARG A 33 11.21 -2.71 6.32
C ARG A 33 11.92 -3.11 7.60
N ASN A 34 13.22 -2.81 7.67
CA ASN A 34 13.94 -2.79 8.94
C ASN A 34 13.63 -1.46 9.67
N ILE A 35 13.14 -1.53 10.91
CA ILE A 35 12.78 -0.34 11.71
C ILE A 35 14.00 0.38 12.29
N THR A 36 15.12 -0.34 12.47
CA THR A 36 16.36 0.27 12.97
C THR A 36 17.01 1.18 11.92
N GLY A 37 16.72 0.95 10.64
CA GLY A 37 17.32 1.69 9.52
C GLY A 37 18.83 1.48 9.33
N LEU A 38 19.46 0.62 10.14
CA LEU A 38 20.91 0.42 10.11
C LEU A 38 21.35 -0.54 8.98
N LYS A 39 20.45 -1.42 8.53
CA LYS A 39 20.74 -2.45 7.54
C LYS A 39 19.59 -2.56 6.54
N GLN A 40 19.96 -2.76 5.27
CA GLN A 40 19.04 -3.09 4.20
C GLN A 40 18.40 -4.46 4.44
N VAL A 41 17.24 -4.66 3.85
CA VAL A 41 16.51 -5.93 3.80
C VAL A 41 16.57 -6.50 2.40
N GLU A 42 16.55 -7.82 2.32
CA GLU A 42 16.33 -8.57 1.09
C GLU A 42 14.98 -9.29 1.18
N LEU A 43 14.06 -8.92 0.29
CA LEU A 43 12.70 -9.44 0.26
C LEU A 43 12.44 -10.12 -1.08
N LEU A 44 11.93 -11.34 -1.07
CA LEU A 44 11.33 -11.98 -2.23
C LEU A 44 9.88 -11.55 -2.34
N VAL A 45 9.50 -11.01 -3.49
CA VAL A 45 8.13 -10.64 -3.83
C VAL A 45 7.65 -11.55 -4.95
N GLU A 46 6.55 -12.26 -4.72
CA GLU A 46 5.89 -13.13 -5.69
C GLU A 46 4.54 -12.51 -6.08
N LEU A 47 4.26 -12.41 -7.38
CA LEU A 47 2.99 -11.92 -7.92
C LEU A 47 2.75 -12.46 -9.33
N GLY A 48 1.51 -12.75 -9.70
CA GLY A 48 1.12 -13.11 -11.07
C GLY A 48 1.89 -14.30 -11.68
N GLY A 49 2.31 -15.27 -10.85
CA GLY A 49 3.11 -16.42 -11.29
C GLY A 49 4.60 -16.15 -11.50
N GLY A 50 5.07 -14.92 -11.27
CA GLY A 50 6.48 -14.54 -11.29
C GLY A 50 6.99 -14.08 -9.92
N SER A 51 8.28 -13.77 -9.84
CA SER A 51 8.90 -13.25 -8.63
C SER A 51 10.08 -12.32 -8.91
N PHE A 52 10.35 -11.39 -8.00
CA PHE A 52 11.55 -10.55 -8.02
C PHE A 52 12.02 -10.26 -6.59
N THR A 53 13.29 -9.88 -6.46
CA THR A 53 13.88 -9.52 -5.17
C THR A 53 13.98 -8.01 -5.01
N VAL A 54 13.67 -7.52 -3.82
CA VAL A 54 13.91 -6.14 -3.39
C VAL A 54 15.06 -6.15 -2.39
N GLU A 55 16.18 -5.57 -2.77
CA GLU A 55 17.34 -5.28 -1.90
C GLU A 55 17.33 -3.78 -1.61
N GLY A 56 17.09 -3.34 -0.37
CA GLY A 56 16.99 -1.91 -0.05
C GLY A 56 16.39 -1.65 1.32
N ASP A 57 15.68 -0.53 1.47
CA ASP A 57 15.02 -0.19 2.74
C ASP A 57 13.74 -1.02 2.97
N GLY A 58 13.14 -1.53 1.89
CA GLY A 58 11.92 -2.32 1.98
C GLY A 58 11.02 -2.25 0.75
N ILE A 59 9.76 -2.64 0.94
CA ILE A 59 8.68 -2.47 -0.03
C ILE A 59 7.38 -2.17 0.74
N LEU A 60 6.49 -1.37 0.17
CA LEU A 60 5.12 -1.25 0.65
C LEU A 60 4.12 -1.71 -0.40
N VAL A 61 2.98 -2.20 0.06
CA VAL A 61 1.79 -2.45 -0.76
C VAL A 61 0.69 -1.56 -0.23
N SER A 62 0.07 -0.77 -1.11
CA SER A 62 -0.98 0.19 -0.74
C SER A 62 -2.28 -0.04 -1.50
N THR A 63 -3.38 0.35 -0.86
CA THR A 63 -4.68 0.56 -1.52
C THR A 63 -4.60 1.80 -2.42
N PRO A 64 -5.60 2.03 -3.30
CA PRO A 64 -5.70 3.27 -4.06
C PRO A 64 -5.76 4.51 -3.15
N MET A 65 -6.42 4.40 -2.00
CA MET A 65 -6.48 5.50 -1.04
C MET A 65 -5.11 5.76 -0.39
N GLY A 66 -4.41 4.70 0.00
CA GLY A 66 -3.04 4.75 0.53
C GLY A 66 -1.97 5.15 -0.51
N SER A 67 -2.29 5.05 -1.80
CA SER A 67 -1.38 5.47 -2.88
C SER A 67 -0.93 6.93 -2.76
N SER A 68 -1.77 7.77 -2.12
CA SER A 68 -1.53 9.19 -1.86
C SER A 68 -0.80 9.49 -0.54
N ALA A 69 -0.47 8.46 0.24
CA ALA A 69 0.23 8.55 1.52
C ALA A 69 1.72 8.20 1.36
N TYR A 70 2.24 7.21 2.10
CA TYR A 70 3.66 6.87 2.04
C TYR A 70 4.08 6.41 0.64
N SER A 71 3.20 5.70 -0.07
CA SER A 71 3.46 5.26 -1.45
C SER A 71 3.83 6.43 -2.37
N LEU A 72 3.10 7.55 -2.32
CA LEU A 72 3.37 8.72 -3.16
C LEU A 72 4.76 9.29 -2.90
N ASN A 73 5.11 9.45 -1.62
CA ASN A 73 6.41 9.98 -1.20
C ASN A 73 7.57 9.04 -1.56
N ALA A 74 7.31 7.73 -1.60
CA ALA A 74 8.27 6.72 -2.04
C ALA A 74 8.40 6.61 -3.58
N GLY A 75 7.75 7.50 -4.34
CA GLY A 75 7.80 7.52 -5.80
C GLY A 75 6.73 6.65 -6.48
N GLY A 76 5.75 6.17 -5.73
CA GLY A 76 4.55 5.50 -6.22
C GLY A 76 3.60 6.45 -6.96
N PRO A 77 2.76 5.94 -7.88
CA PRO A 77 1.75 6.74 -8.56
C PRO A 77 0.60 7.14 -7.63
N PHE A 78 0.00 8.29 -7.88
CA PHE A 78 -1.32 8.62 -7.32
C PHE A 78 -2.40 7.82 -8.06
N VAL A 79 -3.23 7.09 -7.32
CA VAL A 79 -4.34 6.31 -7.85
C VAL A 79 -5.66 6.85 -7.31
N LEU A 80 -6.65 7.03 -8.19
CA LEU A 80 -7.98 7.45 -7.77
C LEU A 80 -8.61 6.37 -6.88
N SER A 81 -9.24 6.79 -5.77
CA SER A 81 -9.71 5.86 -4.73
C SER A 81 -10.80 4.88 -5.16
N ASN A 82 -11.47 5.14 -6.29
CA ASN A 82 -12.49 4.27 -6.87
C ASN A 82 -11.93 3.18 -7.81
N VAL A 83 -10.63 3.15 -8.07
CA VAL A 83 -9.99 2.15 -8.95
C VAL A 83 -9.60 0.92 -8.14
N GLU A 84 -10.01 -0.28 -8.54
CA GLU A 84 -9.77 -1.51 -7.75
C GLU A 84 -8.39 -2.15 -8.01
N VAL A 85 -7.32 -1.47 -7.62
CA VAL A 85 -5.92 -1.92 -7.79
C VAL A 85 -5.11 -1.79 -6.51
N MET A 86 -4.05 -2.58 -6.37
CA MET A 86 -3.02 -2.40 -5.34
C MET A 86 -1.74 -1.86 -5.97
N VAL A 87 -0.97 -1.08 -5.20
CA VAL A 87 0.29 -0.48 -5.65
C VAL A 87 1.44 -1.00 -4.78
N CYS A 88 2.38 -1.70 -5.40
CA CYS A 88 3.63 -2.16 -4.79
C CYS A 88 4.73 -1.13 -5.06
N THR A 89 5.24 -0.48 -4.01
CA THR A 89 6.26 0.59 -4.13
C THR A 89 7.53 0.17 -3.40
N PRO A 90 8.63 -0.13 -4.11
CA PRO A 90 9.93 -0.40 -3.50
C PRO A 90 10.46 0.83 -2.75
N LEU A 91 11.17 0.62 -1.64
CA LEU A 91 11.79 1.67 -0.82
C LEU A 91 13.30 1.62 -0.98
N CYS A 92 13.90 2.70 -1.50
CA CYS A 92 15.35 2.86 -1.69
C CYS A 92 16.04 1.61 -2.25
N ALA A 93 15.42 0.97 -3.25
CA ALA A 93 15.92 -0.29 -3.79
C ALA A 93 17.26 -0.07 -4.52
N ARG A 94 18.21 -0.98 -4.30
CA ARG A 94 19.53 -0.99 -4.93
C ARG A 94 19.46 -1.17 -6.44
N ARG A 95 18.43 -1.89 -6.92
CA ARG A 95 18.10 -2.05 -8.33
C ARG A 95 17.03 -1.03 -8.73
N PRO A 96 16.96 -0.61 -10.00
CA PRO A 96 16.01 0.40 -10.48
C PRO A 96 14.58 -0.18 -10.62
N LEU A 97 14.05 -0.72 -9.53
CA LEU A 97 12.68 -1.21 -9.47
C LEU A 97 11.72 -0.02 -9.50
N ARG A 98 10.69 -0.13 -10.33
CA ARG A 98 9.61 0.86 -10.42
C ARG A 98 8.40 0.35 -9.63
N PRO A 99 7.51 1.24 -9.16
CA PRO A 99 6.23 0.83 -8.60
C PRO A 99 5.45 -0.04 -9.59
N ILE A 100 4.80 -1.08 -9.07
CA ILE A 100 4.00 -2.02 -9.85
C ILE A 100 2.54 -1.88 -9.40
N ILE A 101 1.63 -1.77 -10.36
CA ILE A 101 0.19 -1.74 -10.11
C ILE A 101 -0.37 -3.11 -10.48
N VAL A 102 -1.14 -3.73 -9.59
CA VAL A 102 -1.78 -5.03 -9.81
C VAL A 102 -3.27 -4.95 -9.50
N ASN A 103 -4.07 -5.86 -10.06
CA ASN A 103 -5.50 -5.93 -9.75
C ASN A 103 -5.70 -6.26 -8.26
N LYS A 104 -6.77 -5.76 -7.63
CA LYS A 104 -7.07 -6.06 -6.22
C LYS A 104 -7.16 -7.56 -5.90
N ASN A 105 -7.53 -8.39 -6.89
CA ASN A 105 -7.71 -9.82 -6.70
C ASN A 105 -6.40 -10.62 -6.83
N GLU A 106 -5.30 -9.98 -7.26
CA GLU A 106 -3.99 -10.61 -7.28
C GLU A 106 -3.49 -10.84 -5.86
N ILE A 107 -2.79 -11.96 -5.65
CA ILE A 107 -2.12 -12.26 -4.39
C ILE A 107 -0.66 -11.83 -4.52
N ILE A 108 -0.27 -10.83 -3.73
CA ILE A 108 1.12 -10.45 -3.58
C ILE A 108 1.65 -11.17 -2.36
N THR A 109 2.74 -11.91 -2.52
CA THR A 109 3.39 -12.59 -1.39
C THR A 109 4.76 -11.97 -1.14
N VAL A 110 5.03 -11.61 0.12
CA VAL A 110 6.32 -11.07 0.55
C VAL A 110 6.97 -12.05 1.52
N LYS A 111 8.20 -12.45 1.22
CA LYS A 111 9.04 -13.28 2.09
C LYS A 111 10.33 -12.54 2.39
N TYR A 112 10.72 -12.50 3.65
CA TYR A 112 12.02 -12.00 4.04
C TYR A 112 13.08 -13.08 3.81
N LEU A 113 14.14 -12.73 3.06
CA LEU A 113 15.24 -13.64 2.72
C LEU A 113 16.45 -13.40 3.63
N SER A 114 16.88 -12.13 3.76
CA SER A 114 18.08 -11.77 4.50
C SER A 114 18.03 -10.33 5.03
N GLY A 115 18.82 -10.07 6.08
CA GLY A 115 18.77 -8.89 6.97
C GLY A 115 18.89 -9.39 8.41
N GLU A 116 19.03 -8.54 9.43
CA GLU A 116 18.99 -9.03 10.84
C GLU A 116 17.55 -9.08 11.37
N GLU A 117 16.74 -8.09 11.00
CA GLU A 117 15.34 -7.99 11.40
C GLU A 117 14.52 -7.27 10.32
N THR A 118 13.36 -7.83 10.00
CA THR A 118 12.36 -7.17 9.16
C THR A 118 11.04 -7.10 9.91
N HIS A 119 10.33 -6.00 9.70
CA HIS A 119 9.03 -5.73 10.29
C HIS A 119 8.00 -5.48 9.21
N MET A 120 6.80 -5.99 9.46
CA MET A 120 5.57 -5.63 8.77
C MET A 120 4.87 -4.55 9.59
N ILE A 121 4.62 -3.40 8.99
CA ILE A 121 3.96 -2.25 9.61
C ILE A 121 2.66 -2.00 8.86
N ILE A 122 1.53 -2.01 9.57
CA ILE A 122 0.19 -1.86 8.99
C ILE A 122 -0.35 -0.48 9.35
N ASP A 123 -0.72 0.29 8.34
CA ASP A 123 -1.24 1.67 8.45
C ASP A 123 -0.39 2.63 9.32
N GLY A 124 0.89 2.29 9.52
CA GLY A 124 1.80 3.05 10.39
C GLY A 124 1.61 2.85 11.88
N GLU A 125 0.69 1.98 12.32
CA GLU A 125 0.32 1.82 13.72
C GLU A 125 0.72 0.44 14.28
N GLU A 126 0.33 -0.64 13.60
CA GLU A 126 0.60 -2.00 14.08
C GLU A 126 1.92 -2.52 13.52
N VAL A 127 2.82 -2.96 14.40
CA VAL A 127 4.16 -3.45 14.02
C VAL A 127 4.33 -4.91 14.41
N PHE A 128 4.70 -5.73 13.43
CA PHE A 128 4.97 -7.16 13.61
C PHE A 128 6.35 -7.51 13.10
N LYS A 129 7.16 -8.18 13.93
CA LYS A 129 8.40 -8.81 13.46
C LYS A 129 8.05 -10.01 12.58
N ILE A 130 8.62 -10.08 11.38
CA ILE A 130 8.40 -11.20 10.45
C ILE A 130 9.53 -12.22 10.50
N SER A 131 9.17 -13.50 10.39
CA SER A 131 10.13 -14.61 10.35
C SER A 131 10.57 -14.88 8.91
N PRO A 132 11.85 -15.25 8.68
CA PRO A 132 12.31 -15.67 7.35
C PRO A 132 11.60 -16.92 6.83
N GLU A 133 11.01 -17.72 7.71
CA GLU A 133 10.39 -19.00 7.31
C GLU A 133 8.93 -18.87 6.91
N LYS A 134 8.36 -17.69 7.13
CA LYS A 134 6.96 -17.40 6.86
C LYS A 134 6.83 -16.42 5.70
N LYS A 135 5.74 -16.56 4.97
CA LYS A 135 5.33 -15.67 3.90
C LYS A 135 4.16 -14.81 4.37
N VAL A 136 4.12 -13.56 3.94
CA VAL A 136 2.97 -12.68 4.13
C VAL A 136 2.22 -12.57 2.82
N ALA A 137 0.95 -12.96 2.80
CA ALA A 137 0.09 -12.85 1.62
C ALA A 137 -0.80 -11.61 1.74
N ILE A 138 -0.89 -10.84 0.66
CA ILE A 138 -1.59 -9.55 0.62
C ILE A 138 -2.53 -9.57 -0.58
N THR A 139 -3.79 -9.21 -0.34
CA THR A 139 -4.85 -9.13 -1.36
C THR A 139 -5.74 -7.93 -1.08
N GLY A 140 -6.53 -7.49 -2.05
CA GLY A 140 -7.66 -6.62 -1.79
C GLY A 140 -8.78 -7.39 -1.09
N SER A 141 -9.30 -6.86 0.01
CA SER A 141 -10.43 -7.45 0.73
C SER A 141 -11.73 -7.30 -0.07
N ASN A 142 -12.61 -8.29 0.05
CA ASN A 142 -14.00 -8.18 -0.40
C ASN A 142 -14.84 -7.28 0.51
N GLU A 143 -14.37 -7.03 1.73
CA GLU A 143 -14.98 -6.08 2.64
C GLU A 143 -14.58 -4.65 2.28
N THR A 144 -15.59 -3.82 2.03
CA THR A 144 -15.41 -2.40 1.72
C THR A 144 -15.87 -1.52 2.87
N PHE A 145 -15.31 -0.32 2.96
CA PHE A 145 -15.82 0.76 3.81
C PHE A 145 -16.30 1.94 2.95
N ASN A 146 -17.19 2.73 3.52
CA ASN A 146 -17.81 3.87 2.84
C ASN A 146 -17.14 5.16 3.28
N ILE A 147 -16.84 6.03 2.32
CA ILE A 147 -16.39 7.39 2.56
C ILE A 147 -17.45 8.36 2.02
N ILE A 148 -17.80 9.35 2.83
CA ILE A 148 -18.69 10.43 2.45
C ILE A 148 -17.88 11.51 1.73
N ARG A 149 -18.31 11.91 0.54
CA ARG A 149 -17.74 13.01 -0.24
C ARG A 149 -18.78 14.09 -0.48
N PHE A 150 -18.37 15.36 -0.36
CA PHE A 150 -19.24 16.51 -0.65
C PHE A 150 -19.04 17.07 -2.08
N SER A 151 -18.09 16.52 -2.83
CA SER A 151 -17.80 16.94 -4.21
C SER A 151 -17.29 15.75 -5.02
N SER A 152 -17.74 15.64 -6.27
CA SER A 152 -17.25 14.66 -7.25
C SER A 152 -15.79 14.91 -7.65
N SER A 153 -15.32 16.16 -7.55
CA SER A 153 -13.94 16.53 -7.90
C SER A 153 -12.95 16.38 -6.74
N PHE A 154 -13.37 15.80 -5.60
CA PHE A 154 -12.55 15.75 -4.38
C PHE A 154 -11.18 15.09 -4.62
N ASN A 155 -11.15 13.94 -5.31
CA ASN A 155 -9.92 13.19 -5.53
C ASN A 155 -8.94 13.94 -6.45
N ILE A 156 -9.44 14.62 -7.48
CA ILE A 156 -8.62 15.46 -8.36
C ILE A 156 -8.08 16.67 -7.60
N LYS A 157 -8.94 17.37 -6.84
CA LYS A 157 -8.51 18.47 -5.95
C LYS A 157 -7.47 18.04 -4.92
N ARG A 158 -7.58 16.81 -4.40
CA ARG A 158 -6.58 16.23 -3.50
C ARG A 158 -5.27 15.98 -4.22
N MET A 159 -5.31 15.37 -5.41
CA MET A 159 -4.14 15.15 -6.25
C MET A 159 -3.41 16.46 -6.56
N CYS A 160 -4.11 17.49 -7.06
CA CYS A 160 -3.52 18.80 -7.38
C CYS A 160 -2.78 19.39 -6.16
N ARG A 161 -3.42 19.38 -4.98
CA ARG A 161 -2.81 19.85 -3.73
C ARG A 161 -1.55 19.07 -3.34
N LEU A 162 -1.57 17.75 -3.45
CA LEU A 162 -0.42 16.90 -3.10
C LEU A 162 0.74 17.03 -4.11
N MET A 163 0.43 17.28 -5.38
CA MET A 163 1.42 17.42 -6.44
C MET A 163 1.90 18.86 -6.62
N GLY A 164 1.47 19.80 -5.78
CA GLY A 164 1.83 21.22 -5.89
C GLY A 164 1.28 21.92 -7.13
N VAL A 165 0.25 21.35 -7.78
CA VAL A 165 -0.42 21.96 -8.93
C VAL A 165 -1.47 22.92 -8.41
N VAL A 166 -1.31 24.22 -8.71
CA VAL A 166 -2.29 25.25 -8.37
C VAL A 166 -3.49 25.13 -9.32
N GLU A 167 -4.68 24.91 -8.78
CA GLU A 167 -5.91 25.10 -9.56
C GLU A 167 -6.01 26.60 -9.88
N ASN A 168 -5.81 26.98 -11.15
CA ASN A 168 -6.25 28.29 -11.60
C ASN A 168 -7.77 28.34 -11.42
N GLY A 169 -8.24 29.29 -10.62
CA GLY A 169 -9.62 29.43 -10.16
C GLY A 169 -10.65 29.55 -11.28
#